data_AF-A0A847ZEH7-F1
#
_entry.id   AF-A0A847ZEH7-F1
#
_cell.length_a   1.000
_cell.length_b   1.000
_cell.length_c   1.000
_cell.angle_alpha   90.00
_cell.angle_beta   90.00
_cell.angle_gamma   90.00
#
_symmetry.space_group_name_H-M   'P 1'
#
loop_
_entity.id
_entity.type
_entity.pdbx_description
1 polymer ?
#
loop_
_entity_poly.entity_id
_entity_poly.type
_entity_poly.pdbx_seq_one_letter_code
_entity_poly.pdbx_strand_id
1 'polypeptide(L)'
;LRIRQSPEITRLIEDEARNVMTLWKKKKNLKKQITGSAAYIRREKNIYYDTDNIMEKQTETVRVCDKCGGVVMIDSAADTGKRIYAIILPNSCCAECRESGENFFSRMNSSQYNHVYFQDRQKDVFIVK
;
A
#
# COMPACT_ATOMS: atom_id res chain seq x y z
N LEU A 1 38.44 14.24 0.06
CA LEU A 1 37.35 15.10 -0.43
C LEU A 1 36.24 15.15 0.62
N ARG A 2 36.03 16.29 1.28
CA ARG A 2 34.91 16.46 2.21
C ARG A 2 33.73 17.01 1.41
N ILE A 3 32.78 16.15 1.06
CA ILE A 3 31.56 16.57 0.38
C ILE A 3 30.84 17.53 1.34
N ARG A 4 30.72 18.80 0.94
CA ARG A 4 30.06 19.85 1.73
C ARG A 4 28.84 20.29 0.94
N GLN A 5 27.67 20.12 1.54
CA GLN A 5 26.43 20.62 0.95
C GLN A 5 26.53 22.14 0.76
N SER A 6 26.23 22.62 -0.46
CA SER A 6 26.26 24.05 -0.73
C SER A 6 25.09 24.76 -0.04
N PRO A 7 25.19 26.07 0.25
CA PRO A 7 24.09 26.84 0.80
C PRO A 7 22.82 26.79 -0.07
N GLU A 8 22.95 26.70 -1.38
CA GLU A 8 21.82 26.57 -2.32
C GLU A 8 21.09 25.25 -2.12
N ILE A 9 21.81 24.13 -1.99
CA ILE A 9 21.21 22.82 -1.71
C ILE A 9 20.51 22.84 -0.35
N THR A 10 21.08 23.50 0.67
CA THR A 10 20.43 23.64 1.97
C THR A 10 19.08 24.36 1.85
N ARG A 11 19.03 25.49 1.13
CA ARG A 11 17.78 26.23 0.90
C ARG A 11 16.75 25.39 0.15
N LEU A 12 17.19 24.64 -0.86
CA LEU A 12 16.31 23.73 -1.59
C LEU A 12 15.69 22.68 -0.65
N ILE A 13 16.49 22.07 0.23
CA ILE A 13 16.00 21.09 1.21
C ILE A 13 15.02 21.75 2.18
N GLU A 14 15.28 22.98 2.64
CA GLU A 14 14.37 23.73 3.51
C GLU A 14 13.02 23.99 2.82
N ASP A 15 13.04 24.38 1.55
CA ASP A 15 11.84 24.59 0.74
C ASP A 15 11.04 23.30 0.57
N GLU A 16 11.70 22.21 0.21
CA GLU A 16 11.07 20.90 0.06
C GLU A 16 10.48 20.39 1.38
N ALA A 17 11.20 20.56 2.49
CA ALA A 17 10.69 20.22 3.82
C ALA A 17 9.41 21.01 4.15
N ARG A 18 9.36 22.31 3.82
CA ARG A 18 8.16 23.15 3.98
C ARG A 18 7.01 22.68 3.10
N ASN A 19 7.29 22.29 1.86
CA ASN A 19 6.29 21.78 0.91
C ASN A 19 5.67 20.47 1.40
N VAL A 20 6.51 19.49 1.79
CA VAL A 20 6.07 18.22 2.35
C VAL A 20 5.22 18.42 3.60
N MET A 21 5.65 19.31 4.51
CA MET A 21 4.88 19.62 5.72
C MET A 21 3.52 20.25 5.40
N THR A 22 3.45 21.10 4.38
CA THR A 22 2.19 21.71 3.92
C THR A 22 1.23 20.65 3.39
N LEU A 23 1.71 19.70 2.58
CA LEU A 23 0.92 18.56 2.10
C LEU A 23 0.44 17.68 3.26
N TRP A 24 1.32 17.37 4.22
CA TRP A 24 0.98 16.58 5.40
C TRP A 24 -0.13 17.22 6.24
N LYS A 25 -0.09 18.55 6.43
CA LYS A 25 -1.16 19.29 7.12
C LYS A 25 -2.50 19.19 6.38
N LYS A 26 -2.48 19.15 5.04
CA LYS A 26 -3.67 19.03 4.18
C LYS A 26 -4.12 17.59 3.93
N LYS A 27 -3.44 16.58 4.47
CA LYS A 27 -3.66 15.14 4.15
C LYS A 27 -5.12 14.69 4.24
N LYS A 28 -5.90 15.20 5.21
CA LYS A 28 -7.31 14.83 5.38
C LYS A 28 -8.17 15.32 4.21
N ASN A 29 -7.91 16.54 3.72
CA ASN A 29 -8.64 17.12 2.60
C ASN A 29 -8.25 16.44 1.29
N LEU A 30 -6.94 16.23 1.08
CA LEU A 30 -6.43 15.51 -0.08
C LEU A 30 -7.01 14.09 -0.16
N LYS A 31 -7.06 13.39 0.98
CA LYS A 31 -7.70 12.08 1.07
C LYS A 31 -9.16 12.15 0.63
N LYS A 32 -9.95 13.08 1.18
CA LYS A 32 -11.36 13.25 0.81
C LYS A 32 -11.55 13.53 -0.69
N GLN A 33 -10.67 14.32 -1.30
CA GLN A 33 -10.71 14.60 -2.73
C GLN A 33 -10.47 13.34 -3.58
N ILE A 34 -9.57 12.45 -3.13
CA ILE A 34 -9.27 11.19 -3.81
C ILE A 34 -10.36 10.15 -3.58
N THR A 35 -10.83 10.01 -2.33
CA THR A 35 -11.73 8.92 -1.94
C THR A 35 -13.20 9.23 -2.16
N GLY A 36 -13.59 10.50 -2.13
CA GLY A 36 -14.99 10.90 -2.08
C GLY A 36 -15.75 10.17 -0.96
N SER A 37 -16.91 9.61 -1.30
CA SER A 37 -17.73 8.75 -0.43
C SER A 37 -17.48 7.25 -0.60
N ALA A 38 -16.46 6.85 -1.38
CA ALA A 38 -16.21 5.44 -1.66
C ALA A 38 -15.74 4.69 -0.41
N ALA A 39 -16.31 3.51 -0.17
CA ALA A 39 -15.85 2.60 0.88
C ALA A 39 -14.52 1.90 0.51
N TYR A 40 -14.27 1.76 -0.80
CA TYR A 40 -13.06 1.13 -1.34
C TYR A 40 -12.56 1.93 -2.54
N ILE A 41 -11.23 2.03 -2.66
CA ILE A 41 -10.56 2.57 -3.85
C ILE A 41 -9.79 1.46 -4.51
N ARG A 42 -9.94 1.36 -5.84
CA ARG A 42 -9.26 0.36 -6.66
C ARG A 42 -8.33 1.06 -7.64
N ARG A 43 -7.13 0.51 -7.82
CA ARG A 43 -6.19 0.92 -8.87
C ARG A 43 -5.61 -0.31 -9.55
N GLU A 44 -5.41 -0.22 -10.86
CA GLU A 44 -4.78 -1.26 -11.66
C GLU A 44 -3.41 -0.76 -12.15
N LYS A 45 -2.43 -1.64 -12.14
CA LYS A 45 -1.06 -1.38 -12.58
C LYS A 45 -0.59 -2.51 -13.48
N ASN A 46 0.21 -2.16 -14.47
CA ASN A 46 1.06 -3.10 -15.19
C ASN A 46 2.50 -2.78 -14.78
N ILE A 47 3.20 -3.73 -14.19
CA ILE A 47 4.54 -3.57 -13.60
C ILE A 47 5.49 -4.49 -14.35
N TYR A 48 6.58 -3.95 -14.85
CA TYR A 48 7.64 -4.72 -15.50
C TYR A 48 8.86 -4.79 -14.57
N TYR A 49 9.28 -6.00 -14.27
CA TYR A 49 10.48 -6.32 -13.49
C TYR A 49 11.60 -6.70 -14.45
N ASP A 50 12.51 -5.77 -14.70
CA ASP A 50 13.59 -5.89 -15.70
C ASP A 50 14.63 -6.96 -15.37
N THR A 51 14.92 -7.14 -14.08
CA THR A 51 15.92 -8.13 -13.61
C THR A 51 15.52 -9.56 -13.96
N ASP A 52 14.23 -9.89 -13.80
CA ASP A 52 13.69 -11.24 -14.05
C ASP A 52 12.92 -11.32 -15.38
N ASN A 53 12.78 -10.19 -16.09
CA ASN A 53 11.96 -10.03 -17.29
C ASN A 53 10.51 -10.52 -17.11
N ILE A 54 9.86 -10.10 -16.01
CA ILE A 54 8.49 -10.49 -15.64
C ILE A 54 7.54 -9.30 -15.81
N MET A 55 6.39 -9.53 -16.46
CA MET A 55 5.26 -8.61 -16.47
C MET A 55 4.21 -9.02 -15.43
N GLU A 56 3.86 -8.12 -14.52
CA GLU A 56 2.80 -8.29 -13.52
C GLU A 56 1.61 -7.38 -13.86
N LYS A 57 0.41 -7.95 -13.87
CA LYS A 57 -0.84 -7.21 -13.75
C LYS A 57 -1.30 -7.23 -12.30
N GLN A 58 -1.31 -6.07 -11.67
CA GLN A 58 -1.65 -5.90 -10.27
C GLN A 58 -2.92 -5.06 -10.11
N THR A 59 -3.90 -5.59 -9.39
CA THR A 59 -5.06 -4.84 -8.91
C THR A 59 -4.92 -4.62 -7.41
N GLU A 60 -4.75 -3.38 -6.99
CA GLU A 60 -4.80 -3.02 -5.58
C GLU A 60 -6.17 -2.43 -5.23
N THR A 61 -6.77 -2.94 -4.17
CA THR A 61 -7.96 -2.38 -3.54
C THR A 61 -7.58 -1.90 -2.13
N VAL A 62 -8.08 -0.75 -1.71
CA VAL A 62 -7.85 -0.21 -0.37
C VAL A 62 -9.20 0.10 0.28
N ARG A 63 -9.46 -0.45 1.47
CA ARG A 63 -10.61 -0.05 2.30
C ARG A 63 -10.37 1.37 2.80
N VAL A 64 -11.24 2.31 2.43
CA VAL A 64 -11.16 3.69 2.91
C VAL A 64 -11.51 3.73 4.39
N CYS A 65 -10.61 4.28 5.22
CA CYS A 65 -10.79 4.33 6.67
C CYS A 65 -10.32 5.66 7.23
N ASP A 66 -11.14 6.35 8.02
CA ASP A 66 -10.77 7.64 8.63
C ASP A 66 -9.98 7.52 9.94
N LYS A 67 -9.86 6.30 10.47
CA LYS A 67 -9.14 5.99 11.72
C LYS A 67 -7.69 5.52 11.47
N CYS A 68 -7.41 4.91 10.33
CA CYS A 68 -6.08 4.39 9.99
C CYS A 68 -5.80 4.44 8.47
N GLY A 69 -4.72 3.80 8.01
CA GLY A 69 -4.35 3.72 6.60
C GLY A 69 -5.27 2.88 5.71
N GLY A 70 -6.26 2.17 6.29
CA GLY A 70 -7.09 1.22 5.55
C GLY A 70 -6.43 -0.16 5.39
N VAL A 71 -7.22 -1.16 5.01
CA VAL A 71 -6.72 -2.48 4.61
C VAL A 71 -6.35 -2.41 3.14
N VAL A 72 -5.17 -2.90 2.77
CA VAL A 72 -4.76 -3.04 1.37
C VAL A 72 -4.95 -4.50 0.98
N MET A 73 -5.58 -4.73 -0.16
CA MET A 73 -5.71 -6.03 -0.79
C MET A 73 -5.12 -5.97 -2.19
N ILE A 74 -4.31 -6.95 -2.56
CA ILE A 74 -3.61 -6.99 -3.84
C ILE A 74 -3.93 -8.31 -4.52
N ASP A 75 -4.55 -8.25 -5.69
CA ASP A 75 -4.66 -9.38 -6.61
C ASP A 75 -3.60 -9.19 -7.70
N SER A 76 -2.71 -10.16 -7.83
CA SER A 76 -1.54 -10.06 -8.69
C SER A 76 -1.39 -11.30 -9.55
N ALA A 77 -1.13 -11.07 -10.84
CA ALA A 77 -0.87 -12.12 -11.81
C ALA A 77 0.35 -11.76 -12.65
N ALA A 78 1.33 -12.66 -12.69
CA ALA A 78 2.50 -12.56 -13.55
C ALA A 78 2.27 -13.31 -14.88
N ASP A 79 2.97 -12.87 -15.92
CA ASP A 79 3.06 -13.54 -17.23
C ASP A 79 3.67 -14.95 -17.14
N THR A 80 4.43 -15.25 -16.08
CA THR A 80 4.88 -16.60 -15.73
C THR A 80 3.75 -17.56 -15.30
N GLY A 81 2.52 -17.07 -15.21
CA GLY A 81 1.34 -17.82 -14.78
C GLY A 81 1.15 -17.87 -13.26
N LYS A 82 2.07 -17.29 -12.48
CA LYS A 82 1.93 -17.18 -11.02
C LYS A 82 0.86 -16.16 -10.66
N ARG A 83 0.00 -16.52 -9.72
CA ARG A 83 -1.03 -15.67 -9.15
C ARG A 83 -0.95 -15.65 -7.64
N ILE A 84 -1.03 -14.46 -7.05
CA ILE A 84 -1.03 -14.31 -5.60
C ILE A 84 -2.14 -13.35 -5.19
N TYR A 85 -2.59 -13.51 -3.94
CA TYR A 85 -3.42 -12.52 -3.28
C TYR A 85 -2.75 -12.09 -1.99
N ALA A 86 -2.70 -10.79 -1.70
CA ALA A 86 -2.12 -10.29 -0.46
C ALA A 86 -3.10 -9.40 0.29
N ILE A 87 -3.19 -9.57 1.61
CA ILE A 87 -3.91 -8.68 2.52
C ILE A 87 -2.90 -8.06 3.49
N ILE A 88 -2.91 -6.73 3.59
CA ILE A 88 -1.95 -5.98 4.40
C ILE A 88 -2.71 -5.06 5.35
N LEU A 89 -2.50 -5.25 6.65
CA LEU A 89 -2.93 -4.34 7.71
C LEU A 89 -1.86 -3.26 7.95
N PRO A 90 -2.25 -1.98 8.15
CA PRO A 90 -1.31 -0.88 8.33
C PRO A 90 -0.70 -0.85 9.74
N ASN A 91 0.42 -0.14 9.92
CA ASN A 91 1.12 -0.03 11.22
C ASN A 91 0.24 0.48 12.39
N SER A 92 -0.74 1.34 12.10
CA SER A 92 -1.70 1.85 13.10
C SER A 92 -3.11 1.31 12.83
N CYS A 93 -3.23 -0.02 12.72
CA CYS A 93 -4.49 -0.66 12.35
C CYS A 93 -5.58 -0.45 13.42
N CYS A 94 -6.73 0.11 13.02
CA CYS A 94 -7.91 0.18 13.88
C CYS A 94 -8.64 -1.17 13.93
N ALA A 95 -9.47 -1.39 14.95
CA ALA A 95 -10.20 -2.64 15.14
C ALA A 95 -11.03 -3.06 13.91
N GLU A 96 -11.76 -2.12 13.29
CA GLU A 96 -12.57 -2.41 12.08
C GLU A 96 -11.72 -2.88 10.89
N CYS A 97 -10.57 -2.23 10.64
CA CYS A 97 -9.69 -2.65 9.55
C CYS A 97 -9.05 -4.00 9.84
N ARG A 98 -8.69 -4.24 11.10
CA ARG A 98 -8.14 -5.52 11.54
C ARG A 98 -9.13 -6.65 11.29
N GLU A 99 -10.34 -6.51 11.83
CA GLU A 99 -11.41 -7.48 11.64
C GLU A 99 -11.70 -7.69 10.15
N SER A 100 -11.79 -6.61 9.37
CA SER A 100 -12.01 -6.71 7.92
C SER A 100 -10.91 -7.49 7.22
N GLY A 101 -9.63 -7.21 7.50
CA GLY A 101 -8.51 -7.91 6.85
C GLY A 101 -8.38 -9.37 7.29
N GLU A 102 -8.57 -9.66 8.58
CA GLU A 102 -8.59 -11.03 9.12
C GLU A 102 -9.75 -11.83 8.50
N ASN A 103 -10.93 -11.21 8.36
CA ASN A 103 -12.08 -11.80 7.66
C ASN A 103 -11.79 -12.08 6.18
N PHE A 104 -11.20 -11.13 5.45
CA PHE A 104 -10.79 -11.36 4.06
C PHE A 104 -9.82 -12.54 3.95
N PHE A 105 -8.77 -12.56 4.77
CA PHE A 105 -7.80 -13.64 4.75
C PHE A 105 -8.38 -15.00 5.10
N SER A 106 -9.35 -15.06 6.03
CA SER A 106 -10.02 -16.31 6.40
C SER A 106 -10.85 -16.91 5.26
N ARG A 107 -11.47 -16.06 4.43
CA ARG A 107 -12.37 -16.47 3.33
C ARG A 107 -11.65 -16.79 2.04
N MET A 108 -10.43 -16.31 1.85
CA MET A 108 -9.66 -16.58 0.64
C MET A 108 -9.29 -18.05 0.55
N ASN A 109 -9.72 -18.69 -0.53
CA ASN A 109 -9.40 -20.07 -0.86
C ASN A 109 -8.04 -20.12 -1.59
N SER A 110 -7.10 -20.92 -1.07
CA SER A 110 -5.80 -21.13 -1.69
C SER A 110 -5.87 -21.88 -3.01
N SER A 111 -6.99 -22.51 -3.37
CA SER A 111 -7.08 -23.23 -4.66
C SER A 111 -7.05 -22.32 -5.90
N GLN A 112 -7.32 -21.02 -5.74
CA GLN A 112 -7.36 -20.05 -6.85
C GLN A 112 -6.05 -19.28 -7.05
N TYR A 113 -5.15 -19.35 -6.08
CA TYR A 113 -3.90 -18.58 -6.06
C TYR A 113 -2.74 -19.51 -5.72
N ASN A 114 -1.56 -19.26 -6.27
CA ASN A 114 -0.38 -20.00 -5.85
C ASN A 114 -0.04 -19.72 -4.39
N HIS A 115 -0.25 -18.48 -3.93
CA HIS A 115 -0.10 -18.08 -2.54
C HIS A 115 -1.13 -17.04 -2.14
N VAL A 116 -1.58 -17.12 -0.88
CA VAL A 116 -2.31 -16.03 -0.23
C VAL A 116 -1.50 -15.51 0.96
N TYR A 117 -1.10 -14.24 0.90
CA TYR A 117 -0.31 -13.57 1.92
C TYR A 117 -1.19 -12.76 2.87
N PHE A 118 -0.86 -12.79 4.15
CA PHE A 118 -1.40 -11.87 5.14
C PHE A 118 -0.25 -11.23 5.92
N GLN A 119 -0.20 -9.90 5.92
CA GLN A 119 0.78 -9.13 6.67
C GLN A 119 0.07 -8.22 7.65
N ASP A 120 0.33 -8.41 8.94
CA ASP A 120 -0.03 -7.47 9.98
C ASP A 120 1.20 -6.67 10.39
N ARG A 121 1.33 -5.47 9.83
CA ARG A 121 2.48 -4.61 10.08
C ARG A 121 2.51 -3.99 11.48
N GLN A 122 1.37 -3.99 12.19
CA GLN A 122 1.31 -3.49 13.56
C GLN A 122 1.84 -4.54 14.55
N LYS A 123 1.54 -5.81 14.31
CA LYS A 123 1.96 -6.93 15.17
C LYS A 123 3.22 -7.65 14.67
N ASP A 124 3.77 -7.22 13.54
CA ASP A 124 4.90 -7.86 12.87
C ASP A 124 4.63 -9.34 12.56
N VAL A 125 3.42 -9.64 12.07
CA VAL A 125 3.00 -11.00 11.70
C VAL A 125 2.92 -11.13 10.19
N PHE A 126 3.46 -12.23 9.67
CA PHE A 126 3.39 -12.58 8.25
C PHE A 126 3.00 -14.05 8.09
N ILE A 127 1.92 -14.32 7.33
CA ILE A 127 1.35 -15.66 7.12
C ILE A 127 1.21 -15.90 5.62
N VAL A 128 1.49 -17.15 5.20
CA VAL A 128 1.33 -17.61 3.82
C VAL A 128 0.43 -18.85 3.81
N LYS A 129 -0.56 -18.87 2.91
CA LYS A 129 -1.37 -20.05 2.56
C LYS A 129 -1.11 -20.48 1.13
#